data_AF-A0A934ABX1-F1
#
_entry.id   AF-A0A934ABX1-F1
#
_cell.length_a   1.000
_cell.length_b   1.000
_cell.length_c   1.000
_cell.angle_alpha   90.00
_cell.angle_beta   90.00
_cell.angle_gamma   90.00
#
_symmetry.space_group_name_H-M   'P 1'
#
loop_
_entity.id
_entity.type
_entity.pdbx_description
1 polymer ?
#
loop_
_entity_poly.entity_id
_entity_poly.type
_entity_poly.pdbx_seq_one_letter_code
_entity_poly.pdbx_strand_id
1 'polypeptide(L)' 'MKNPITGRRAVVPMHLKDIKKGTLSSLLREAGIDKTEFINS' A
#
# COMPACT_ATOMS: atom_id res chain seq x y z
N MET A 1 -11.77 0.41 1.67
CA MET A 1 -12.04 1.32 2.81
C MET A 1 -11.05 2.47 2.80
N LYS A 2 -11.42 3.65 3.31
CA LYS A 2 -10.56 4.86 3.38
C LYS A 2 -10.07 4.99 4.82
N ASN A 3 -8.81 5.39 5.02
CA ASN A 3 -8.27 5.67 6.36
C ASN A 3 -9.01 6.89 6.95
N PRO A 4 -9.60 6.79 8.16
CA PRO A 4 -10.38 7.88 8.74
C PRO A 4 -9.53 9.04 9.26
N ILE A 5 -8.24 8.81 9.54
CA ILE A 5 -7.31 9.82 10.07
C ILE A 5 -6.65 10.59 8.92
N THR A 6 -6.07 9.88 7.96
CA THR A 6 -5.31 10.49 6.85
C THR A 6 -6.16 10.76 5.62
N GLY A 7 -7.34 10.15 5.53
CA GLY A 7 -8.17 10.19 4.34
C GLY A 7 -7.60 9.42 3.13
N ARG A 8 -6.47 8.71 3.28
CA ARG A 8 -5.86 7.97 2.17
C ARG A 8 -6.55 6.64 1.91
N ARG A 9 -6.39 6.11 0.70
CA ARG A 9 -6.89 4.80 0.30
C ARG A 9 -5.97 4.21 -0.75
N ALA A 10 -5.61 2.94 -0.57
CA ALA A 10 -4.92 2.14 -1.57
C ALA A 10 -5.82 0.97 -2.00
N VAL A 11 -5.73 0.52 -3.25
CA VAL A 11 -6.54 -0.58 -3.79
C VAL A 11 -5.70 -1.84 -3.96
N VAL A 12 -5.83 -2.79 -3.03
CA VAL A 12 -5.05 -4.03 -3.04
C VAL A 12 -5.73 -5.10 -3.91
N PRO A 13 -5.05 -5.65 -4.93
CA PRO A 13 -5.56 -6.77 -5.70
C PRO A 13 -5.52 -8.06 -4.87
N MET A 14 -6.69 -8.65 -4.61
CA MET A 14 -6.83 -9.86 -3.77
C MET A 14 -6.66 -11.18 -4.55
N HIS A 15 -6.68 -11.14 -5.88
CA HIS A 15 -6.59 -12.33 -6.73
C HIS A 15 -5.15 -12.74 -7.05
N LEU A 16 -4.18 -11.89 -6.71
CA LEU A 16 -2.77 -12.14 -6.97
C LEU A 16 -2.13 -12.82 -5.76
N LYS A 17 -1.38 -13.89 -6.01
CA LYS A 17 -0.58 -14.57 -4.96
C LYS A 17 0.57 -13.70 -4.46
N ASP A 18 1.26 -13.02 -5.40
CA ASP A 18 2.40 -12.17 -5.10
C ASP A 18 2.23 -10.78 -5.72
N ILE A 19 2.50 -9.75 -4.92
CA ILE A 19 2.46 -8.36 -5.38
C ILE A 19 3.82 -8.03 -6.03
N LYS A 20 3.80 -7.66 -7.32
CA LYS A 20 5.02 -7.24 -8.03
C LYS A 20 5.55 -5.92 -7.44
N LYS A 21 6.88 -5.74 -7.48
CA LYS A 21 7.58 -4.56 -6.92
C LYS A 21 6.95 -3.22 -7.31
N GLY A 22 6.57 -3.05 -8.59
CA GLY A 22 5.94 -1.82 -9.08
C GLY A 22 4.54 -1.58 -8.49
N THR A 23 3.74 -2.65 -8.38
CA THR A 23 2.42 -2.62 -7.75
C THR A 23 2.53 -2.29 -6.27
N LEU A 24 3.48 -2.91 -5.55
CA LEU A 24 3.75 -2.60 -4.15
C LEU A 24 4.17 -1.13 -3.98
N SER A 25 5.06 -0.63 -4.84
CA SER A 25 5.48 0.78 -4.79
C SER A 25 4.33 1.75 -5.04
N SER A 26 3.39 1.40 -5.91
CA SER A 26 2.21 2.22 -6.21
C SER A 26 1.25 2.23 -5.03
N LEU A 27 1.00 1.05 -4.43
CA LEU A 27 0.17 0.90 -3.23
C LEU A 27 0.72 1.70 -2.04
N LEU A 28 2.02 1.59 -1.78
CA LEU A 28 2.68 2.33 -0.70
C LEU A 28 2.58 3.84 -0.93
N ARG A 29 2.71 4.30 -2.19
CA ARG A 29 2.54 5.72 -2.54
C ARG A 29 1.10 6.20 -2.31
N GLU A 30 0.09 5.40 -2.68
CA GLU A 30 -1.32 5.73 -2.46
C GLU A 30 -1.71 5.73 -0.97
N ALA A 31 -1.17 4.78 -0.20
CA ALA A 31 -1.29 4.76 1.25
C ALA A 31 -0.44 5.86 1.92
N GLY A 32 0.54 6.39 1.19
CA GLY A 32 1.60 7.29 1.64
C GLY A 32 2.35 6.76 2.86
N ILE A 33 2.71 5.48 2.77
CA ILE A 33 3.55 4.74 3.70
C ILE A 33 4.93 4.63 3.07
N ASP A 34 5.97 4.87 3.86
CA ASP A 34 7.34 4.73 3.37
C ASP A 34 7.76 3.27 3.30
N LYS A 35 8.63 2.92 2.36
CA LYS A 35 9.02 1.51 2.17
C LYS A 35 9.77 0.97 3.38
N THR A 36 10.58 1.79 4.03
CA THR A 36 11.31 1.45 5.24
C THR A 36 10.37 1.22 6.43
N GLU A 37 9.36 2.08 6.59
CA GLU A 37 8.31 1.94 7.60
C GLU A 37 7.54 0.62 7.42
N PHE A 38 7.20 0.28 6.18
CA PHE A 38 6.51 -0.98 5.86
C PHE A 38 7.34 -2.24 6.18
N ILE A 39 8.66 -2.21 5.99
CA ILE A 39 9.53 -3.38 6.26
C ILE A 39 9.78 -3.55 7.76
N ASN A 40 9.81 -2.46 8.51
CA ASN A 40 10.09 -2.45 9.95
C ASN A 40 8.82 -2.54 10.81
N SER A 41 7.65 -2.66 10.19
CA SER A 41 6.33 -2.80 10.83
C SER A 41 5.98 -4.24 11.20
#